data_AF-X0V6W0-F1
#
_entry.id   AF-X0V6W0-F1
#
_cell.length_a   1.000
_cell.length_b   1.000
_cell.length_c   1.000
_cell.angle_alpha   90.00
_cell.angle_beta   90.00
_cell.angle_gamma   90.00
#
_symmetry.space_group_name_H-M   'P 1'
#
loop_
_entity.id
_entity.type
_entity.pdbx_description
1 polymer ?
#
loop_
_entity_poly.entity_id
_entity_poly.type
_entity_poly.pdbx_seq_one_letter_code
_entity_poly.pdbx_strand_id
1 'polypeptide(L)' 'MTYWDGKQVIVTGGSGFVGRHLVRLLREKGADVFVPNARNFDLFGDTQLELW' A
#
# COMPACT_ATOMS: atom_id res chain seq x y z
N MET A 1 -4.97 -18.99 9.49
CA MET A 1 -4.90 -17.54 9.28
C MET A 1 -3.46 -17.17 8.98
N THR A 2 -3.23 -16.23 8.05
CA THR A 2 -1.86 -15.78 7.75
C THR A 2 -1.49 -14.62 8.68
N TYR A 3 -0.19 -14.31 8.81
CA TYR A 3 0.27 -13.12 9.55
C TYR A 3 -0.41 -11.81 9.10
N TRP A 4 -0.85 -11.74 7.85
CA TRP A 4 -1.39 -10.53 7.23
C TRP A 4 -2.89 -10.32 7.42
N ASP A 5 -3.60 -11.32 7.94
CA ASP A 5 -5.05 -11.29 8.08
C ASP A 5 -5.49 -10.10 8.95
N GLY A 6 -6.28 -9.19 8.37
CA GLY A 6 -6.79 -7.98 9.01
C GLY A 6 -5.75 -6.86 9.25
N LYS A 7 -4.51 -7.00 8.78
CA LYS A 7 -3.49 -5.94 8.92
C LYS A 7 -3.71 -4.83 7.89
N GLN A 8 -3.64 -3.58 8.35
CA GLN A 8 -3.59 -2.41 7.48
C GLN A 8 -2.17 -2.18 6.99
N VAL A 9 -1.99 -2.10 5.67
CA VAL A 9 -0.69 -1.99 5.02
C VAL A 9 -0.72 -0.91 3.95
N ILE A 10 0.24 0.02 4.01
CA ILE A 10 0.48 0.99 2.95
C ILE A 10 1.59 0.48 2.01
N VAL A 11 1.34 0.52 0.69
CA VAL A 11 2.34 0.14 -0.31
C VAL A 11 2.64 1.32 -1.22
N THR A 12 3.76 1.98 -0.97
CA THR A 12 4.31 3.00 -1.89
C THR A 12 4.82 2.34 -3.17
N GLY A 13 4.63 3.01 -4.31
CA GLY A 13 4.93 2.41 -5.62
C GLY A 13 4.09 1.18 -5.97
N GLY A 14 2.96 0.95 -5.27
CA GLY A 14 2.12 -0.25 -5.44
C GLY A 14 1.49 -0.40 -6.83
N SER A 15 1.47 0.64 -7.66
CA SER A 15 1.03 0.57 -9.06
C SER A 15 2.14 0.22 -10.05
N GLY A 16 3.40 0.17 -9.60
CA GLY A 16 4.58 -0.07 -10.43
C GLY A 16 4.79 -1.53 -10.81
N PHE A 17 5.96 -1.84 -11.37
CA PHE A 17 6.26 -3.18 -11.89
C PHE A 17 6.16 -4.28 -10.83
N VAL A 18 6.89 -4.11 -9.73
CA VAL A 18 6.90 -5.05 -8.60
C VAL A 18 5.68 -4.82 -7.70
N GLY A 19 5.33 -3.56 -7.46
CA GLY A 19 4.29 -3.15 -6.52
C GLY A 19 2.94 -3.82 -6.80
N ARG A 20 2.52 -3.91 -8.06
CA ARG A 20 1.21 -4.50 -8.39
C ARG A 20 1.08 -5.96 -7.98
N HIS A 21 2.18 -6.71 -8.05
CA HIS A 21 2.21 -8.13 -7.69
C HIS A 21 2.23 -8.28 -6.17
N LEU A 22 3.01 -7.44 -5.47
CA LEU A 22 3.04 -7.42 -4.01
C LEU A 22 1.66 -7.09 -3.41
N VAL A 23 0.98 -6.06 -3.93
CA VAL A 23 -0.36 -5.67 -3.50
C VAL A 23 -1.35 -6.83 -3.66
N ARG A 24 -1.28 -7.55 -4.80
CA ARG A 24 -2.11 -8.73 -5.04
C ARG A 24 -1.88 -9.81 -3.97
N LEU A 25 -0.62 -10.15 -3.72
CA LEU A 25 -0.23 -11.17 -2.74
C LEU A 25 -0.62 -10.81 -1.31
N LEU A 26 -0.50 -9.54 -0.92
CA LEU A 26 -0.89 -9.07 0.41
C LEU A 26 -2.40 -9.19 0.63
N ARG A 27 -3.21 -8.78 -0.37
CA ARG A 27 -4.67 -8.92 -0.32
C ARG A 27 -5.10 -10.38 -0.29
N GLU A 28 -4.48 -11.24 -1.09
CA GLU A 28 -4.72 -12.70 -1.06
C GLU A 28 -4.40 -13.31 0.31
N LYS A 29 -3.49 -12.71 1.08
CA LYS A 29 -3.15 -13.13 2.44
C LYS A 29 -4.04 -12.51 3.53
N GLY A 30 -5.00 -11.67 3.15
CA GLY A 30 -5.98 -11.07 4.07
C GLY A 30 -5.62 -9.68 4.59
N ALA A 31 -4.58 -9.02 4.04
CA ALA A 31 -4.28 -7.64 4.40
C ALA A 31 -5.28 -6.66 3.77
N ASP A 32 -5.59 -5.59 4.50
CA ASP A 32 -6.21 -4.39 3.98
C ASP A 32 -5.12 -3.45 3.44
N VAL A 33 -5.06 -3.29 2.12
CA VAL A 33 -3.92 -2.66 1.44
C VAL A 33 -4.32 -1.34 0.80
N PHE A 34 -3.73 -0.26 1.31
CA PHE A 34 -3.78 1.08 0.74
C PHE A 34 -2.58 1.32 -0.19
N VAL A 35 -2.85 1.80 -1.40
CA VAL A 35 -1.82 2.12 -2.40
C VAL A 35 -1.93 3.60 -2.75
N PRO A 36 -1.02 4.45 -2.24
CA PRO A 36 -1.00 5.87 -2.60
C PRO A 36 -0.76 6.03 -4.10
N ASN A 37 -1.60 6.84 -4.75
CA ASN A 37 -1.39 7.24 -6.13
C ASN A 37 -0.32 8.34 -6.17
N ALA A 38 0.80 8.08 -6.87
CA ALA A 38 1.89 9.06 -7.01
C ALA A 38 1.46 10.39 -7.67
N ARG A 39 0.29 10.46 -8.32
CA ARG A 39 -0.28 11.72 -8.84
C ARG A 39 -0.98 12.57 -7.77
N ASN A 40 -1.37 11.97 -6.66
CA ASN A 40 -2.15 12.63 -5.59
C ASN A 40 -1.35 12.80 -4.29
N PHE A 41 -0.19 12.16 -4.20
CA PHE A 41 0.70 12.22 -3.04
C PHE A 41 2.11 12.55 -3.51
N ASP A 42 2.62 13.71 -3.11
CA ASP A 42 4.04 13.97 -3.18
C ASP A 42 4.73 13.08 -2.13
N LEU A 43 5.40 12.03 -2.59
CA LEU A 43 6.10 11.07 -1.74
C LEU A 43 7.50 11.57 -1.32
N PHE A 44 7.88 12.79 -1.71
CA PHE A 44 9.17 13.40 -1.41
C PHE A 44 9.09 14.56 -0.41
N GLY A 45 7.94 14.74 0.27
CA GLY A 45 7.74 15.76 1.31
C GLY A 45 7.15 15.22 2.62
N ASP A 46 7.51 15.84 3.74
CA ASP A 46 7.16 15.46 5.11
C ASP A 46 5.66 15.60 5.48
N THR A 47 4.73 15.93 4.56
CA THR A 47 3.43 16.54 4.95
C THR A 47 2.16 15.98 4.29
N GLN A 48 2.11 14.72 3.84
CA GLN A 48 0.85 14.15 3.30
C GLN A 48 0.39 12.82 3.90
N LEU A 49 1.11 12.26 4.87
CA LEU A 49 0.73 10.98 5.49
C LEU A 49 -0.14 11.11 6.76
N GLU A 50 -0.45 12.32 7.22
CA GLU A 50 -1.31 12.53 8.40
C GLU A 50 -2.82 12.40 8.13
N LEU A 51 -3.25 12.20 6.88
CA LEU A 51 -4.66 12.20 6.49
C LEU A 51 -5.28 10.80 6.30
N TRP A 52 -4.63 9.74 6.80
CA TRP A 52 -5.10 8.35 6.67
C TRP A 52 -5.15 7.62 8.01
#